data_AF-A0A6B2EC38-F1
#
_entry.id   AF-A0A6B2EC38-F1
#
_cell.length_a   1.000
_cell.length_b   1.000
_cell.length_c   1.000
_cell.angle_alpha   90.00
_cell.angle_beta   90.00
_cell.angle_gamma   90.00
#
_symmetry.space_group_name_H-M   'P 1'
#
loop_
_entity.id
_entity.type
_entity.pdbx_description
1 polymer ?
#
loop_
_entity_poly.entity_id
_entity_poly.type
_entity_poly.pdbx_seq_one_letter_code
_entity_poly.pdbx_strand_id
1 'polypeptide(L)'
;MGKLIAWEILLVQICQCLNEWPRKHPESTSIGQKCKQCIMSLQNGDAAIPRTEILEYSIAMLLNLSDWASLILPDKRSPILEVSSALAGAAMDIEKGKPSRICREAWDLILPMFATTGNKRNLSRDSPTQAVNNFSSFFNKLREPFVVSIIMSLLAKILNIIKDDTNIEISCDYMFLWPTTISNSNAYSMRAVSETLSYLLEQNLKFYPQNIAWIKLRADLDYLNGNNEAAIKGYVNALISGTEYCTLHLQKPLIDDAVVRRMIKCSTNLGCHMQATVLCQFLDEIDYGLVFKCISEKSATFTDAIDTYYSCIWDVTILEFIINLHAKKNEHTRKLQVISYMSQLELNANNNEEIKREAANNRKMKFLRALAKQYMLQEM
;
A
#
# COMPACT_ATOMS: atom_id res chain seq x y z
N MET A 1 6.09 -42.81 17.73
CA MET A 1 6.48 -42.69 16.31
C MET A 1 5.33 -42.21 15.42
N GLY A 2 4.13 -42.80 15.47
CA GLY A 2 2.99 -42.39 14.62
C GLY A 2 2.60 -40.91 14.69
N LYS A 3 2.61 -40.29 15.88
CA LYS A 3 2.30 -38.86 16.07
C LYS A 3 3.29 -37.92 15.37
N LEU A 4 4.59 -38.27 15.38
CA LEU A 4 5.63 -37.49 14.71
C LEU A 4 5.46 -37.54 13.18
N ILE A 5 5.17 -38.73 12.65
CA ILE A 5 4.90 -38.92 11.22
C ILE A 5 3.65 -38.14 10.79
N ALA A 6 2.59 -38.16 11.60
CA ALA A 6 1.37 -37.40 11.33
C ALA A 6 1.63 -35.88 11.22
N TRP A 7 2.56 -35.33 12.01
CA TRP A 7 2.95 -33.93 11.94
C TRP A 7 3.74 -33.60 10.67
N GLU A 8 4.63 -34.48 10.21
CA GLU A 8 5.32 -34.28 8.93
C GLU A 8 4.35 -34.36 7.75
N ILE A 9 3.38 -35.28 7.80
CA ILE A 9 2.30 -35.34 6.81
C ILE A 9 1.51 -34.02 6.82
N LEU A 10 1.15 -33.51 8.01
CA LEU A 10 0.46 -32.23 8.14
C LEU A 10 1.26 -31.09 7.49
N LEU A 11 2.57 -31.01 7.71
CA LEU A 11 3.41 -29.99 7.09
C LEU A 11 3.36 -30.06 5.55
N VAL A 12 3.46 -31.27 4.97
CA VAL A 12 3.33 -31.46 3.51
C VAL A 12 1.97 -30.99 3.01
N GLN A 13 0.88 -31.33 3.72
CA GLN A 13 -0.48 -30.90 3.36
C GLN A 13 -0.63 -29.37 3.41
N ILE A 14 -0.05 -28.71 4.42
CA ILE A 14 -0.05 -27.25 4.51
C ILE A 14 0.71 -26.64 3.32
N CYS A 15 1.91 -27.13 3.04
CA CYS A 15 2.72 -26.65 1.92
C CYS A 15 2.00 -26.79 0.57
N GLN A 16 1.31 -27.92 0.34
CA GLN A 16 0.46 -28.11 -0.84
C GLN A 16 -0.65 -27.06 -0.90
N CYS A 17 -1.37 -26.86 0.21
CA CYS A 17 -2.42 -25.85 0.28
C CYS A 17 -1.90 -24.42 0.01
N LEU A 18 -0.70 -24.08 0.48
CA LEU A 18 -0.09 -22.76 0.26
C LEU A 18 0.43 -22.58 -1.18
N ASN A 19 0.87 -23.66 -1.83
CA ASN A 19 1.32 -23.65 -3.22
C ASN A 19 0.17 -23.50 -4.22
N GLU A 20 -1.01 -24.02 -3.88
CA GLU A 20 -2.21 -23.89 -4.70
C GLU A 20 -2.96 -22.56 -4.50
N TRP A 21 -2.53 -21.75 -3.53
CA TRP A 21 -3.14 -20.46 -3.21
C TRP A 21 -3.14 -19.51 -4.43
N PRO A 22 -4.22 -18.75 -4.70
CA PRO A 22 -5.43 -18.53 -3.90
C PRO A 22 -6.57 -19.54 -4.11
N ARG A 23 -6.33 -20.65 -4.82
CA ARG A 23 -7.38 -21.66 -5.00
C ARG A 23 -7.65 -22.34 -3.66
N LYS A 24 -8.93 -22.40 -3.28
CA LYS A 24 -9.35 -23.04 -2.03
C LYS A 24 -9.14 -24.55 -2.14
N HIS A 25 -8.20 -25.08 -1.36
CA HIS A 25 -7.94 -26.51 -1.32
C HIS A 25 -9.15 -27.26 -0.71
N PRO A 26 -9.63 -28.37 -1.29
CA PRO A 26 -10.82 -29.08 -0.80
C PRO A 26 -10.72 -29.50 0.67
N GLU A 27 -9.52 -29.86 1.11
CA GLU A 27 -9.26 -30.32 2.49
C GLU A 27 -8.91 -29.20 3.48
N SER A 28 -8.98 -27.91 3.10
CA SER A 28 -8.55 -26.79 3.96
C SER A 28 -9.14 -26.85 5.38
N THR A 29 -10.41 -27.25 5.52
CA THR A 29 -11.08 -27.39 6.82
C THR A 29 -10.47 -28.51 7.67
N SER A 30 -10.19 -29.67 7.06
CA SER A 30 -9.58 -30.82 7.74
C SER A 30 -8.14 -30.49 8.16
N ILE A 31 -7.38 -29.84 7.28
CA ILE A 31 -6.03 -29.35 7.57
C ILE A 31 -6.08 -28.37 8.76
N GLY A 32 -7.02 -27.41 8.74
CA GLY A 32 -7.23 -26.48 9.85
C GLY A 32 -7.46 -27.19 11.18
N GLN A 33 -8.32 -28.22 11.22
CA GLN A 33 -8.55 -29.02 12.43
C GLN A 33 -7.26 -29.70 12.93
N LYS A 34 -6.46 -30.28 12.03
CA LYS A 34 -5.17 -30.88 12.38
C LYS A 34 -4.17 -29.84 12.90
N CYS A 35 -4.15 -28.63 12.34
CA CYS A 35 -3.34 -27.51 12.85
C CYS A 35 -3.72 -27.15 14.29
N LYS A 36 -5.03 -27.08 14.60
CA LYS A 36 -5.49 -26.84 15.99
C LYS A 36 -4.99 -27.90 16.95
N GLN A 37 -5.15 -29.18 16.58
CA GLN A 37 -4.67 -30.29 17.38
C GLN A 37 -3.15 -30.24 17.57
N CYS A 38 -2.41 -29.85 16.53
CA CYS A 38 -0.97 -29.67 16.59
C CYS A 38 -0.57 -28.60 17.62
N ILE A 39 -1.18 -27.42 17.60
CA ILE A 39 -0.84 -26.34 18.54
C ILE A 39 -1.30 -26.67 19.97
N MET A 40 -2.45 -27.33 20.13
CA MET A 40 -2.95 -27.76 21.45
C MET A 40 -2.02 -28.76 22.15
N SER A 41 -1.17 -29.49 21.41
CA SER A 41 -0.16 -30.36 22.02
C SER A 41 0.85 -29.60 22.90
N LEU A 42 1.02 -28.29 22.69
CA LEU A 42 1.84 -27.42 23.55
C LEU A 42 1.22 -27.19 24.94
N GLN A 43 -0.11 -27.26 25.05
CA GLN A 43 -0.84 -27.08 26.31
C GLN A 43 -0.88 -28.37 27.15
N ASN A 44 -0.99 -29.52 26.47
CA ASN A 44 -1.34 -30.79 27.10
C ASN A 44 -0.19 -31.48 27.86
N GLY A 45 0.97 -30.83 27.99
CA GLY A 45 2.15 -31.44 28.63
C GLY A 45 2.61 -32.74 27.94
N ASP A 46 2.34 -32.86 26.63
CA ASP A 46 2.66 -34.06 25.86
C ASP A 46 4.16 -34.36 25.90
N ALA A 47 4.52 -35.65 26.05
CA ALA A 47 5.92 -36.10 26.07
C ALA A 47 6.67 -35.85 24.74
N ALA A 48 5.93 -35.64 23.65
CA ALA A 48 6.46 -35.25 22.36
C ALA A 48 5.83 -33.93 21.94
N ILE A 49 6.65 -32.98 21.48
CA ILE A 49 6.25 -31.68 20.96
C ILE A 49 6.58 -31.59 19.46
N PRO A 50 5.75 -30.91 18.64
CA PRO A 50 6.07 -30.70 17.24
C PRO A 50 7.30 -29.80 17.10
N ARG A 51 8.13 -30.04 16.07
CA ARG A 51 9.26 -29.16 15.77
C ARG A 51 8.77 -27.77 15.37
N THR A 52 9.61 -26.75 15.60
CA THR A 52 9.29 -25.33 15.39
C THR A 52 8.67 -25.04 14.03
N GLU A 53 9.22 -25.62 12.95
CA GLU A 53 8.70 -25.42 11.60
C GLU A 53 7.23 -25.86 11.46
N ILE A 54 6.86 -27.03 12.01
CA ILE A 54 5.50 -27.55 11.93
C ILE A 54 4.53 -26.63 12.70
N LEU A 55 4.97 -26.13 13.86
CA LEU A 55 4.19 -25.17 14.64
C LEU A 55 3.98 -23.87 13.86
N GLU A 56 5.04 -23.30 13.28
CA GLU A 56 4.96 -22.09 12.47
C GLU A 56 3.99 -22.25 11.30
N TYR A 57 4.12 -23.33 10.52
CA TYR A 57 3.21 -23.58 9.40
C TYR A 57 1.78 -23.82 9.87
N SER A 58 1.57 -24.50 11.00
CA SER A 58 0.23 -24.71 11.57
C SER A 58 -0.41 -23.38 11.99
N ILE A 59 0.34 -22.50 12.65
CA ILE A 59 -0.12 -21.18 13.09
C ILE A 59 -0.42 -20.30 11.87
N ALA A 60 0.49 -20.24 10.90
CA ALA A 60 0.30 -19.48 9.67
C ALA A 60 -0.93 -19.98 8.89
N MET A 61 -1.14 -21.30 8.82
CA MET A 61 -2.31 -21.86 8.17
C MET A 61 -3.62 -21.48 8.89
N LEU A 62 -3.65 -21.48 10.23
CA LEU A 62 -4.84 -21.02 10.96
C LEU A 62 -5.14 -19.53 10.74
N LEU A 63 -4.11 -18.68 10.69
CA LEU A 63 -4.27 -17.28 10.30
C LEU A 63 -4.82 -17.17 8.87
N ASN A 64 -4.31 -17.98 7.94
CA ASN A 64 -4.77 -17.99 6.55
C ASN A 64 -6.21 -18.48 6.38
N LEU A 65 -6.69 -19.32 7.31
CA LEU A 65 -8.07 -19.80 7.36
C LEU A 65 -8.99 -18.87 8.16
N SER A 66 -8.49 -17.72 8.61
CA SER A 66 -9.22 -16.78 9.46
C SER A 66 -9.73 -17.41 10.76
N ASP A 67 -9.02 -18.42 11.27
CA ASP A 67 -9.40 -19.15 12.48
C ASP A 67 -8.78 -18.52 13.73
N TRP A 68 -9.15 -17.28 13.99
CA TRP A 68 -8.54 -16.42 15.00
C TRP A 68 -8.64 -17.02 16.41
N ALA A 69 -9.83 -17.55 16.75
CA ALA A 69 -10.13 -18.06 18.09
C ALA A 69 -9.20 -19.22 18.50
N SER A 70 -8.78 -20.03 17.54
CA SER A 70 -7.90 -21.19 17.81
C SER A 70 -6.47 -20.78 18.20
N LEU A 71 -6.09 -19.52 17.98
CA LEU A 71 -4.78 -18.96 18.33
C LEU A 71 -4.78 -18.22 19.67
N ILE A 72 -5.95 -18.04 20.29
CA ILE A 72 -6.08 -17.42 21.61
C ILE A 72 -5.92 -18.50 22.68
N LEU A 73 -4.66 -18.80 23.02
CA LEU A 73 -4.32 -19.84 23.99
C LEU A 73 -3.83 -19.23 25.33
N PRO A 74 -4.13 -19.88 26.47
CA PRO A 74 -3.68 -19.40 27.78
C PRO A 74 -2.16 -19.38 27.94
N ASP A 75 -1.47 -20.43 27.49
CA ASP A 75 -0.01 -20.54 27.59
C ASP A 75 0.65 -20.39 26.21
N LYS A 76 1.36 -19.28 26.01
CA LYS A 76 1.96 -18.94 24.71
C LYS A 76 3.45 -19.32 24.70
N ARG A 77 3.76 -20.63 24.74
CA ARG A 77 5.14 -21.17 24.80
C ARG A 77 6.02 -20.96 23.57
N SER A 78 5.63 -20.07 22.66
CA SER A 78 6.36 -19.80 21.41
C SER A 78 6.21 -18.33 21.02
N PRO A 79 7.31 -17.60 20.74
CA PRO A 79 7.25 -16.18 20.35
C PRO A 79 6.36 -15.93 19.14
N ILE A 80 6.34 -16.87 18.18
CA ILE A 80 5.51 -16.73 16.98
C ILE A 80 4.03 -16.93 17.28
N LEU A 81 3.70 -17.79 18.25
CA LEU A 81 2.34 -17.96 18.74
C LEU A 81 1.91 -16.71 19.53
N GLU A 82 2.79 -16.10 20.30
CA GLU A 82 2.51 -14.84 21.00
C GLU A 82 2.11 -13.73 20.03
N VAL A 83 2.95 -13.48 19.02
CA VAL A 83 2.69 -12.47 17.99
C VAL A 83 1.42 -12.81 17.21
N SER A 84 1.25 -14.06 16.78
CA SER A 84 0.08 -14.49 16.00
C SER A 84 -1.22 -14.40 16.81
N SER A 85 -1.17 -14.71 18.10
CA SER A 85 -2.30 -14.57 19.02
C SER A 85 -2.70 -13.11 19.20
N ALA A 86 -1.74 -12.21 19.34
CA ALA A 86 -1.99 -10.77 19.44
C ALA A 86 -2.61 -10.20 18.15
N LEU A 87 -2.11 -10.62 16.98
CA LEU A 87 -2.67 -10.25 15.68
C LEU A 87 -4.09 -10.82 15.46
N ALA A 88 -4.31 -12.08 15.84
CA ALA A 88 -5.63 -12.71 15.81
C ALA A 88 -6.63 -11.98 16.72
N GLY A 89 -6.19 -11.54 17.90
CA GLY A 89 -6.99 -10.69 18.80
C GLY A 89 -7.41 -9.37 18.15
N ALA A 90 -6.48 -8.69 17.47
CA ALA A 90 -6.77 -7.47 16.71
C ALA A 90 -7.79 -7.73 15.58
N ALA A 91 -7.60 -8.81 14.81
CA ALA A 91 -8.52 -9.22 13.75
C ALA A 91 -9.94 -9.48 14.29
N MET A 92 -10.07 -10.20 15.41
CA MET A 92 -11.36 -10.46 16.06
C MET A 92 -12.05 -9.19 16.57
N ASP A 93 -11.30 -8.24 17.12
CA ASP A 93 -11.86 -6.97 17.61
C ASP A 93 -12.43 -6.13 16.46
N ILE A 94 -11.78 -6.15 15.29
CA ILE A 94 -12.28 -5.51 14.06
C ILE A 94 -13.56 -6.18 13.56
N GLU A 95 -13.57 -7.52 13.43
CA GLU A 95 -14.75 -8.27 12.97
C GLU A 95 -15.97 -8.06 13.87
N LYS A 96 -15.75 -7.86 15.18
CA LYS A 96 -16.81 -7.57 16.16
C LYS A 96 -17.25 -6.10 16.17
N GLY A 97 -16.75 -5.27 15.26
CA GLY A 97 -17.09 -3.85 15.20
C GLY A 97 -16.57 -3.06 16.41
N LYS A 98 -15.44 -3.47 17.01
CA LYS A 98 -14.74 -2.75 18.09
C LYS A 98 -13.41 -2.15 17.60
N PRO A 99 -13.40 -1.35 16.51
CA PRO A 99 -12.15 -0.84 15.93
C PRO A 99 -11.41 0.16 16.83
N SER A 100 -12.06 0.71 17.86
CA SER A 100 -11.50 1.77 18.71
C SER A 100 -10.46 1.29 19.72
N ARG A 101 -10.20 -0.01 19.83
CA ARG A 101 -9.24 -0.54 20.80
C ARG A 101 -7.84 -0.55 20.19
N ILE A 102 -6.97 0.31 20.70
CA ILE A 102 -5.55 0.29 20.36
C ILE A 102 -4.96 -1.07 20.75
N CYS A 103 -4.41 -1.77 19.78
CA CYS A 103 -3.84 -3.11 19.90
C CYS A 103 -2.38 -3.03 20.35
N ARG A 104 -2.17 -2.75 21.65
CA ARG A 104 -0.80 -2.63 22.21
C ARG A 104 -0.02 -3.93 22.23
N GLU A 105 -0.67 -5.08 22.44
CA GLU A 105 0.04 -6.35 22.60
C GLU A 105 0.90 -6.70 21.38
N ALA A 106 0.33 -6.62 20.16
CA ALA A 106 1.09 -6.88 18.93
C ALA A 106 2.18 -5.82 18.70
N TRP A 107 1.87 -4.56 19.01
CA TRP A 107 2.83 -3.45 18.91
C TRP A 107 4.06 -3.67 19.80
N ASP A 108 3.84 -3.99 21.07
CA ASP A 108 4.90 -4.15 22.06
C ASP A 108 5.76 -5.39 21.79
N LEU A 109 5.23 -6.41 21.12
CA LEU A 109 5.98 -7.60 20.68
C LEU A 109 6.82 -7.34 19.42
N ILE A 110 6.30 -6.57 18.45
CA ILE A 110 6.93 -6.40 17.14
C ILE A 110 7.91 -5.23 17.12
N LEU A 111 7.58 -4.09 17.74
CA LEU A 111 8.43 -2.90 17.72
C LEU A 111 9.88 -3.16 18.19
N PRO A 112 10.14 -3.92 19.28
CA PRO A 112 11.49 -4.20 19.73
C PRO A 112 12.34 -5.01 18.74
N MET A 113 11.73 -5.75 17.82
CA MET A 113 12.46 -6.51 16.78
C MET A 113 13.29 -5.58 15.89
N PHE A 114 12.86 -4.32 15.74
CA PHE A 114 13.52 -3.33 14.90
C PHE A 114 14.50 -2.42 15.65
N ALA A 115 14.81 -2.71 16.92
CA ALA A 115 15.74 -1.90 17.71
C ALA A 115 17.18 -1.93 17.12
N THR A 116 17.82 -0.77 17.05
CA THR A 116 19.23 -0.63 16.57
C THR A 116 20.25 -1.08 17.60
N THR A 117 19.87 -1.07 18.88
CA THR A 117 20.68 -1.55 19.99
C THR A 117 19.92 -2.69 20.67
N GLY A 118 20.63 -3.75 21.05
CA GLY A 118 20.03 -4.87 21.76
C GLY A 118 19.53 -4.41 23.13
N ASN A 119 18.24 -4.07 23.22
CA ASN A 119 17.59 -3.92 24.52
C ASN A 119 17.60 -5.29 25.18
N LYS A 120 18.45 -5.47 26.20
CA LYS A 120 18.66 -6.71 26.97
C LYS A 120 17.43 -7.22 27.73
N ARG A 121 16.25 -6.66 27.51
CA ARG A 121 15.01 -7.03 28.19
C ARG A 121 14.01 -7.56 27.15
N ASN A 122 13.94 -8.90 27.08
CA ASN A 122 12.70 -9.65 26.83
C ASN A 122 12.39 -10.22 25.43
N LEU A 123 13.33 -10.32 24.51
CA LEU A 123 13.21 -11.30 23.42
C LEU A 123 14.48 -12.15 23.42
N SER A 124 14.35 -13.39 22.94
CA SER A 124 15.35 -14.47 22.80
C SER A 124 16.82 -14.01 22.75
N ARG A 125 17.76 -14.91 23.08
CA ARG A 125 19.23 -14.77 22.92
C ARG A 125 19.73 -14.31 21.53
N ASP A 126 18.80 -14.11 20.60
CA ASP A 126 18.99 -13.77 19.21
C ASP A 126 19.13 -12.24 19.02
N SER A 127 20.01 -11.84 18.10
CA SER A 127 20.16 -10.43 17.75
C SER A 127 18.88 -9.86 17.13
N PRO A 128 18.63 -8.54 17.20
CA PRO A 128 17.49 -7.90 16.52
C PRO A 128 17.38 -8.29 15.03
N THR A 129 18.51 -8.42 14.35
CA THR A 129 18.58 -8.90 12.95
C THR A 129 17.98 -10.30 12.78
N GLN A 130 18.29 -11.23 13.68
CA GLN A 130 17.74 -12.58 13.63
C GLN A 130 16.23 -12.57 13.93
N ALA A 131 15.77 -11.71 14.83
CA ALA A 131 14.34 -11.54 15.11
C ALA A 131 13.57 -11.05 13.86
N VAL A 132 14.10 -10.05 13.14
CA VAL A 132 13.52 -9.55 11.87
C VAL A 132 13.51 -10.63 10.78
N ASN A 133 14.57 -11.44 10.68
CA ASN A 133 14.63 -12.53 9.71
C ASN A 133 13.60 -13.62 10.01
N ASN A 134 13.47 -14.01 11.28
CA ASN A 134 12.47 -14.99 11.72
C ASN A 134 11.05 -14.47 11.50
N PHE A 135 10.81 -13.19 11.84
CA PHE A 135 9.55 -12.49 11.56
C PHE A 135 9.22 -12.56 10.07
N SER A 136 10.12 -12.10 9.21
CA SER A 136 9.91 -12.08 7.75
C SER A 136 9.65 -13.48 7.19
N SER A 137 10.42 -14.49 7.61
CA SER A 137 10.26 -15.88 7.21
C SER A 137 8.89 -16.47 7.60
N PHE A 138 8.37 -16.11 8.76
CA PHE A 138 7.03 -16.52 9.18
C PHE A 138 5.93 -15.80 8.39
N PHE A 139 5.99 -14.47 8.30
CA PHE A 139 4.94 -13.69 7.66
C PHE A 139 4.84 -13.92 6.14
N ASN A 140 5.93 -14.37 5.52
CA ASN A 140 5.93 -14.92 4.16
C ASN A 140 5.05 -16.15 3.94
N LYS A 141 4.62 -16.82 5.00
CA LYS A 141 3.70 -17.97 4.93
C LYS A 141 2.25 -17.50 4.92
N LEU A 142 1.98 -16.23 5.24
CA LEU A 142 0.64 -15.66 5.20
C LEU A 142 0.20 -15.37 3.78
N ARG A 143 -1.09 -15.56 3.55
CA ARG A 143 -1.77 -15.47 2.27
C ARG A 143 -3.13 -14.79 2.40
N GLU A 144 -3.73 -14.77 3.59
CA GLU A 144 -5.04 -14.15 3.78
C GLU A 144 -4.90 -12.61 3.82
N PRO A 145 -5.60 -11.86 2.94
CA PRO A 145 -5.36 -10.42 2.79
C PRO A 145 -5.66 -9.59 4.03
N PHE A 146 -6.66 -9.95 4.82
CA PHE A 146 -7.07 -9.16 5.97
C PHE A 146 -5.99 -9.13 7.06
N VAL A 147 -5.46 -10.28 7.47
CA VAL A 147 -4.35 -10.34 8.44
C VAL A 147 -3.08 -9.71 7.89
N VAL A 148 -2.78 -9.91 6.60
CA VAL A 148 -1.63 -9.29 5.94
C VAL A 148 -1.73 -7.77 5.97
N SER A 149 -2.91 -7.21 5.68
CA SER A 149 -3.16 -5.77 5.77
C SER A 149 -3.02 -5.22 7.20
N ILE A 150 -3.46 -5.98 8.22
CA ILE A 150 -3.24 -5.61 9.64
C ILE A 150 -1.73 -5.49 9.91
N ILE A 151 -0.92 -6.46 9.48
CA ILE A 151 0.54 -6.43 9.72
C ILE A 151 1.22 -5.29 8.93
N MET A 152 0.84 -5.09 7.67
CA MET A 152 1.35 -3.99 6.86
C MET A 152 1.04 -2.64 7.49
N SER A 153 -0.16 -2.47 8.04
CA SER A 153 -0.54 -1.24 8.73
C SER A 153 0.26 -0.99 10.01
N LEU A 154 0.62 -2.05 10.75
CA LEU A 154 1.49 -1.95 11.92
C LEU A 154 2.87 -1.44 11.51
N LEU A 155 3.48 -2.06 10.50
CA LEU A 155 4.80 -1.67 10.00
C LEU A 155 4.79 -0.26 9.40
N ALA A 156 3.75 0.09 8.64
CA ALA A 156 3.58 1.44 8.09
C ALA A 156 3.42 2.49 9.19
N LYS A 157 2.69 2.17 10.27
CA LYS A 157 2.57 3.07 11.43
C LYS A 157 3.91 3.29 12.12
N ILE A 158 4.67 2.22 12.36
CA ILE A 158 6.02 2.32 12.93
C ILE A 158 6.89 3.21 12.03
N LEU A 159 6.85 2.99 10.71
CA LEU A 159 7.63 3.75 9.74
C LEU A 159 7.27 5.24 9.75
N ASN A 160 5.99 5.60 9.76
CA ASN A 160 5.55 7.00 9.85
C ASN A 160 6.05 7.68 11.12
N ILE A 161 5.96 7.02 12.28
CA ILE A 161 6.40 7.59 13.56
C ILE A 161 7.92 7.74 13.63
N ILE A 162 8.68 6.78 13.08
CA ILE A 162 10.14 6.88 13.03
C ILE A 162 10.58 7.99 12.09
N LYS A 163 9.88 8.15 10.96
CA LYS A 163 10.21 9.16 9.95
C LYS A 163 9.89 10.59 10.40
N ASP A 164 8.80 10.76 11.16
CA ASP A 164 8.35 12.04 11.73
C ASP A 164 8.24 13.17 10.70
N ASP A 165 7.68 12.86 9.52
CA ASP A 165 7.40 13.85 8.46
C ASP A 165 5.98 13.65 7.91
N THR A 166 5.09 14.54 8.33
CA THR A 166 3.66 14.54 7.97
C THR A 166 3.41 14.72 6.48
N ASN A 167 4.38 15.24 5.71
CA ASN A 167 4.21 15.47 4.27
C ASN A 167 4.39 14.21 3.40
N ILE A 168 4.93 13.13 3.99
CA ILE A 168 5.26 11.88 3.29
C ILE A 168 4.73 10.64 4.00
N GLU A 169 3.76 10.81 4.91
CA GLU A 169 3.15 9.72 5.67
C GLU A 169 2.50 8.68 4.77
N ILE A 170 2.86 7.42 4.93
CA ILE A 170 2.26 6.31 4.22
C ILE A 170 0.84 6.08 4.72
N SER A 171 -0.10 5.79 3.82
CA SER A 171 -1.48 5.44 4.16
C SER A 171 -1.72 3.94 4.00
N CYS A 172 -2.34 3.33 5.01
CA CYS A 172 -2.78 1.94 5.00
C CYS A 172 -4.17 1.82 5.62
N ASP A 173 -4.88 0.76 5.26
CA ASP A 173 -6.04 0.31 6.04
C ASP A 173 -5.60 0.00 7.48
N TYR A 174 -6.51 0.10 8.45
CA TYR A 174 -6.27 -0.31 9.84
C TYR A 174 -5.20 0.47 10.63
N MET A 175 -4.68 1.59 10.11
CA MET A 175 -3.70 2.45 10.81
C MET A 175 -4.19 2.96 12.19
N PHE A 176 -5.50 3.01 12.40
CA PHE A 176 -6.13 3.43 13.66
C PHE A 176 -5.93 2.44 14.82
N LEU A 177 -5.51 1.19 14.54
CA LEU A 177 -5.30 0.16 15.56
C LEU A 177 -4.07 0.42 16.43
N TRP A 178 -3.15 1.25 15.95
CA TRP A 178 -1.79 1.30 16.47
C TRP A 178 -1.53 2.59 17.27
N PRO A 179 -0.64 2.54 18.27
CA PRO A 179 -0.14 3.73 18.95
C PRO A 179 0.34 4.81 17.98
N THR A 180 0.22 6.07 18.38
CA THR A 180 0.62 7.24 17.58
C THR A 180 2.01 7.79 17.94
N THR A 181 2.63 7.28 19.00
CA THR A 181 3.90 7.80 19.53
C THR A 181 4.85 6.67 19.93
N ILE A 182 6.14 6.88 19.73
CA ILE A 182 7.23 6.04 20.22
C ILE A 182 8.14 6.92 21.08
N SER A 183 8.51 6.46 22.29
CA SER A 183 9.29 7.29 23.23
C SER A 183 10.69 7.69 22.74
N ASN A 184 11.32 6.85 21.91
CA ASN A 184 12.63 7.12 21.31
C ASN A 184 12.70 6.56 19.89
N SER A 185 12.21 7.31 18.89
CA SER A 185 12.21 6.88 17.48
C SER A 185 13.61 6.53 16.95
N ASN A 186 14.66 7.22 17.42
CA ASN A 186 16.05 6.98 17.00
C ASN A 186 16.61 5.62 17.48
N ALA A 187 15.93 4.95 18.41
CA ALA A 187 16.32 3.62 18.87
C ALA A 187 15.96 2.51 17.88
N TYR A 188 15.26 2.82 16.79
CA TYR A 188 14.73 1.84 15.84
C TYR A 188 15.25 2.08 14.42
N SER A 189 15.46 0.98 13.68
CA SER A 189 15.99 1.02 12.32
C SER A 189 14.86 1.28 11.32
N MET A 190 14.72 2.53 10.86
CA MET A 190 13.79 2.90 9.78
C MET A 190 13.98 2.00 8.55
N ARG A 191 15.24 1.72 8.19
CA ARG A 191 15.60 0.88 7.05
C ARG A 191 15.05 -0.54 7.20
N ALA A 192 15.25 -1.17 8.36
CA ALA A 192 14.79 -2.54 8.57
C ALA A 192 13.26 -2.64 8.54
N VAL A 193 12.55 -1.65 9.10
CA VAL A 193 11.07 -1.59 9.02
C VAL A 193 10.62 -1.44 7.57
N SER A 194 11.23 -0.50 6.82
CA SER A 194 10.89 -0.26 5.41
C SER A 194 11.17 -1.49 4.54
N GLU A 195 12.33 -2.14 4.69
CA GLU A 195 12.69 -3.34 3.93
C GLU A 195 11.75 -4.51 4.24
N THR A 196 11.38 -4.69 5.52
CA THR A 196 10.43 -5.74 5.93
C THR A 196 9.03 -5.50 5.35
N LEU A 197 8.56 -4.25 5.38
CA LEU A 197 7.27 -3.86 4.81
C LEU A 197 7.26 -4.06 3.28
N SER A 198 8.28 -3.56 2.57
CA SER A 198 8.41 -3.75 1.12
C SER A 198 8.44 -5.23 0.75
N TYR A 199 9.22 -6.04 1.48
CA TYR A 199 9.33 -7.47 1.22
C TYR A 199 8.00 -8.21 1.40
N LEU A 200 7.30 -7.96 2.52
CA LEU A 200 5.98 -8.55 2.78
C LEU A 200 4.98 -8.16 1.68
N LEU A 201 5.02 -6.90 1.24
CA LEU A 201 4.17 -6.36 0.19
C LEU A 201 4.42 -7.02 -1.15
N GLU A 202 5.68 -7.13 -1.56
CA GLU A 202 6.05 -7.77 -2.82
C GLU A 202 5.67 -9.26 -2.85
N GLN A 203 5.86 -10.00 -1.74
CA GLN A 203 5.46 -11.41 -1.71
C GLN A 203 3.95 -11.58 -1.84
N ASN A 204 3.16 -10.71 -1.21
CA ASN A 204 1.71 -10.84 -1.22
C ASN A 204 1.06 -10.31 -2.52
N LEU A 205 1.63 -9.28 -3.15
CA LEU A 205 1.18 -8.80 -4.46
C LEU A 205 1.30 -9.84 -5.58
N LYS A 206 2.15 -10.87 -5.43
CA LYS A 206 2.21 -12.02 -6.36
C LYS A 206 0.90 -12.80 -6.41
N PHE A 207 0.21 -12.91 -5.27
CA PHE A 207 -1.07 -13.61 -5.15
C PHE A 207 -2.27 -12.69 -5.39
N TYR A 208 -2.12 -11.40 -5.07
CA TYR A 208 -3.18 -10.40 -5.20
C TYR A 208 -2.71 -9.17 -6.00
N PRO A 209 -2.40 -9.35 -7.30
CA PRO A 209 -1.83 -8.29 -8.13
C PRO A 209 -2.77 -7.10 -8.36
N GLN A 210 -4.07 -7.27 -8.09
CA GLN A 210 -5.11 -6.25 -8.24
C GLN A 210 -5.55 -5.64 -6.91
N ASN A 211 -4.87 -5.93 -5.79
CA ASN A 211 -5.19 -5.31 -4.51
C ASN A 211 -4.78 -3.83 -4.53
N ILE A 212 -5.75 -2.94 -4.73
CA ILE A 212 -5.54 -1.50 -4.92
C ILE A 212 -4.84 -0.85 -3.72
N ALA A 213 -5.23 -1.20 -2.49
CA ALA A 213 -4.63 -0.65 -1.28
C ALA A 213 -3.14 -0.99 -1.19
N TRP A 214 -2.78 -2.21 -1.57
CA TRP A 214 -1.38 -2.67 -1.60
C TRP A 214 -0.57 -2.06 -2.74
N ILE A 215 -1.18 -1.86 -3.92
CA ILE A 215 -0.51 -1.15 -5.03
C ILE A 215 -0.22 0.30 -4.63
N LYS A 216 -1.16 0.98 -3.95
CA LYS A 216 -0.93 2.33 -3.41
C LYS A 216 0.18 2.34 -2.36
N LEU A 217 0.16 1.39 -1.42
CA LEU A 217 1.22 1.26 -0.41
C LEU A 217 2.60 1.08 -1.05
N ARG A 218 2.70 0.33 -2.16
CA ARG A 218 3.95 0.19 -2.91
C ARG A 218 4.40 1.54 -3.48
N ALA A 219 3.47 2.29 -4.08
CA ALA A 219 3.74 3.62 -4.61
C ALA A 219 4.16 4.62 -3.53
N ASP A 220 3.56 4.55 -2.34
CA ASP A 220 3.93 5.33 -1.17
C ASP A 220 5.38 5.04 -0.72
N LEU A 221 5.78 3.77 -0.70
CA LEU A 221 7.14 3.35 -0.37
C LEU A 221 8.16 3.81 -1.43
N ASP A 222 7.83 3.71 -2.71
CA ASP A 222 8.68 4.23 -3.79
C ASP A 222 8.84 5.75 -3.68
N TYR A 223 7.76 6.46 -3.36
CA TYR A 223 7.80 7.90 -3.11
C TYR A 223 8.67 8.26 -1.90
N LEU A 224 8.53 7.52 -0.79
CA LEU A 224 9.36 7.69 0.41
C LEU A 224 10.85 7.52 0.11
N ASN A 225 11.19 6.57 -0.76
CA ASN A 225 12.56 6.29 -1.20
C ASN A 225 13.09 7.29 -2.24
N GLY A 226 12.28 8.25 -2.67
CA GLY A 226 12.65 9.24 -3.69
C GLY A 226 12.60 8.72 -5.12
N ASN A 227 12.07 7.51 -5.35
CA ASN A 227 11.91 6.90 -6.66
C ASN A 227 10.66 7.45 -7.37
N ASN A 228 10.72 8.72 -7.81
CA ASN A 228 9.57 9.45 -8.34
C ASN A 228 8.87 8.74 -9.51
N GLU A 229 9.63 8.10 -10.42
CA GLU A 229 9.07 7.40 -11.58
C GLU A 229 8.31 6.13 -11.17
N ALA A 230 8.92 5.29 -10.31
CA ALA A 230 8.27 4.10 -9.78
C ALA A 230 7.01 4.45 -8.97
N ALA A 231 7.06 5.52 -8.18
CA ALA A 231 5.92 6.03 -7.45
C ALA A 231 4.76 6.42 -8.38
N ILE A 232 5.00 7.22 -9.43
CA ILE A 232 3.94 7.58 -10.40
C ILE A 232 3.39 6.32 -11.08
N LYS A 233 4.25 5.40 -11.52
CA LYS A 233 3.83 4.12 -12.12
C LYS A 233 2.90 3.35 -11.18
N GLY A 234 3.24 3.27 -9.90
CA GLY A 234 2.43 2.63 -8.86
C GLY A 234 1.08 3.32 -8.66
N TYR A 235 1.04 4.64 -8.51
CA TYR A 235 -0.22 5.38 -8.36
C TYR A 235 -1.11 5.24 -9.60
N VAL A 236 -0.55 5.39 -10.81
CA VAL A 236 -1.29 5.22 -12.06
C VAL A 236 -1.86 3.81 -12.17
N ASN A 237 -1.08 2.78 -11.84
CA ASN A 237 -1.55 1.39 -11.82
C ASN A 237 -2.72 1.20 -10.84
N ALA A 238 -2.63 1.77 -9.63
CA ALA A 238 -3.71 1.71 -8.65
C ALA A 238 -5.00 2.39 -9.16
N LEU A 239 -4.87 3.58 -9.76
CA LEU A 239 -6.00 4.35 -10.27
C LEU A 239 -6.65 3.70 -11.50
N ILE A 240 -5.86 3.17 -12.43
CA ILE A 240 -6.37 2.42 -13.59
C ILE A 240 -7.10 1.17 -13.14
N SER A 241 -6.50 0.39 -12.23
CA SER A 241 -7.12 -0.82 -11.70
C SER A 241 -8.41 -0.52 -10.94
N GLY A 242 -8.40 0.52 -10.10
CA GLY A 242 -9.57 0.90 -9.30
C GLY A 242 -10.69 1.57 -10.07
N THR A 243 -10.45 2.05 -11.29
CA THR A 243 -11.48 2.59 -12.19
C THR A 243 -11.94 1.56 -13.24
N GLU A 244 -11.60 0.29 -13.05
CA GLU A 244 -11.86 -0.79 -14.01
C GLU A 244 -11.39 -0.37 -15.42
N TYR A 245 -10.14 0.09 -15.50
CA TYR A 245 -9.51 0.60 -16.72
C TYR A 245 -10.20 1.84 -17.31
N CYS A 246 -10.48 2.83 -16.44
CA CYS A 246 -11.18 4.08 -16.78
C CYS A 246 -12.59 3.88 -17.35
N THR A 247 -13.28 2.79 -16.99
CA THR A 247 -14.70 2.62 -17.30
C THR A 247 -15.58 3.26 -16.24
N LEU A 248 -15.08 3.36 -15.00
CA LEU A 248 -15.70 4.06 -13.88
C LEU A 248 -15.03 5.42 -13.63
N HIS A 249 -15.80 6.38 -13.13
CA HIS A 249 -15.25 7.68 -12.73
C HIS A 249 -14.35 7.55 -11.49
N LEU A 250 -13.35 8.42 -11.40
CA LEU A 250 -12.53 8.55 -10.20
C LEU A 250 -13.37 9.12 -9.05
N GLN A 251 -13.36 8.42 -7.91
CA GLN A 251 -14.08 8.81 -6.70
C GLN A 251 -13.17 8.67 -5.47
N LYS A 252 -13.48 9.41 -4.40
CA LYS A 252 -12.84 9.18 -3.10
C LYS A 252 -13.34 7.85 -2.48
N PRO A 253 -12.50 7.08 -1.77
CA PRO A 253 -11.11 7.36 -1.39
C PRO A 253 -10.06 6.83 -2.40
N LEU A 254 -10.46 6.42 -3.62
CA LEU A 254 -9.53 5.90 -4.62
C LEU A 254 -8.47 6.94 -5.01
N ILE A 255 -8.87 8.19 -5.17
CA ILE A 255 -7.97 9.33 -5.37
C ILE A 255 -8.30 10.40 -4.34
N ASP A 256 -7.33 10.73 -3.49
CA ASP A 256 -7.42 11.80 -2.52
C ASP A 256 -6.32 12.84 -2.75
N ASP A 257 -6.45 13.97 -2.06
CA ASP A 257 -5.49 15.07 -2.14
C ASP A 257 -4.06 14.64 -1.81
N ALA A 258 -3.88 13.67 -0.90
CA ALA A 258 -2.55 13.18 -0.52
C ALA A 258 -1.87 12.47 -1.70
N VAL A 259 -2.57 11.54 -2.35
CA VAL A 259 -2.08 10.85 -3.55
C VAL A 259 -1.81 11.85 -4.67
N VAL A 260 -2.74 12.77 -4.93
CA VAL A 260 -2.58 13.78 -6.00
C VAL A 260 -1.36 14.66 -5.75
N ARG A 261 -1.16 15.17 -4.51
CA ARG A 261 0.00 16.00 -4.15
C ARG A 261 1.32 15.25 -4.33
N ARG A 262 1.36 13.94 -4.02
CA ARG A 262 2.54 13.10 -4.28
C ARG A 262 2.81 12.94 -5.76
N MET A 263 1.78 12.67 -6.56
CA MET A 263 1.92 12.59 -8.02
C MET A 263 2.39 13.91 -8.62
N ILE A 264 1.89 15.06 -8.14
CA ILE A 264 2.35 16.39 -8.55
C ILE A 264 3.84 16.54 -8.24
N LYS A 265 4.25 16.24 -7.01
CA LYS A 265 5.65 16.37 -6.58
C LYS A 265 6.58 15.45 -7.37
N CYS A 266 6.19 14.20 -7.60
CA CYS A 266 6.93 13.29 -8.47
C CYS A 266 7.05 13.85 -9.89
N SER A 267 5.95 14.35 -10.46
CA SER A 267 5.93 14.90 -11.82
C SER A 267 6.86 16.11 -11.94
N THR A 268 6.84 17.02 -10.95
CA THR A 268 7.76 18.16 -10.91
C THR A 268 9.22 17.73 -10.77
N ASN A 269 9.52 16.71 -9.96
CA ASN A 269 10.88 16.20 -9.78
C ASN A 269 11.43 15.51 -11.04
N LEU A 270 10.54 14.95 -11.87
CA LEU A 270 10.87 14.36 -13.17
C LEU A 270 10.91 15.39 -14.31
N GLY A 271 10.67 16.68 -14.02
CA GLY A 271 10.59 17.74 -15.03
C GLY A 271 9.34 17.67 -15.93
N CYS A 272 8.33 16.88 -15.56
CA CYS A 272 7.06 16.74 -16.28
C CYS A 272 6.04 17.77 -15.76
N HIS A 273 6.26 19.04 -16.08
CA HIS A 273 5.52 20.17 -15.50
C HIS A 273 4.08 20.30 -16.00
N MET A 274 3.79 19.87 -17.22
CA MET A 274 2.44 19.83 -17.78
C MET A 274 1.63 18.70 -17.14
N GLN A 275 2.23 17.53 -16.88
CA GLN A 275 1.58 16.50 -16.06
C GLN A 275 1.22 17.04 -14.66
N ALA A 276 2.16 17.71 -13.99
CA ALA A 276 1.92 18.34 -12.69
C ALA A 276 0.77 19.38 -12.76
N THR A 277 0.74 20.18 -13.82
CA THR A 277 -0.32 21.15 -14.09
C THR A 277 -1.70 20.49 -14.22
N VAL A 278 -1.80 19.41 -15.02
CA VAL A 278 -3.07 18.70 -15.17
C VAL A 278 -3.51 18.09 -13.83
N LEU A 279 -2.58 17.49 -13.07
CA LEU A 279 -2.83 16.92 -11.75
C LEU A 279 -3.31 17.95 -10.72
N CYS A 280 -2.88 19.21 -10.79
CA CYS A 280 -3.37 20.24 -9.87
C CYS A 280 -4.89 20.44 -9.94
N GLN A 281 -5.52 20.18 -11.09
CA GLN A 281 -6.97 20.24 -11.23
C GLN A 281 -7.70 19.08 -10.51
N PHE A 282 -6.99 18.00 -10.13
CA PHE A 282 -7.57 16.86 -9.42
C PHE A 282 -7.77 17.13 -7.92
N LEU A 283 -7.12 18.16 -7.37
CA LEU A 283 -7.28 18.59 -5.99
C LEU A 283 -8.68 19.17 -5.77
N ASP A 284 -9.15 19.14 -4.52
CA ASP A 284 -10.39 19.84 -4.14
C ASP A 284 -10.29 21.35 -4.41
N GLU A 285 -9.11 21.93 -4.13
CA GLU A 285 -8.76 23.32 -4.44
C GLU A 285 -7.52 23.38 -5.33
N ILE A 286 -7.64 24.08 -6.45
CA ILE A 286 -6.56 24.21 -7.42
C ILE A 286 -5.50 25.19 -6.88
N ASP A 287 -4.26 24.71 -6.75
CA ASP A 287 -3.10 25.55 -6.44
C ASP A 287 -2.61 26.27 -7.71
N TYR A 288 -3.26 27.39 -8.05
CA TYR A 288 -2.89 28.20 -9.21
C TYR A 288 -1.45 28.72 -9.13
N GLY A 289 -0.91 28.94 -7.93
CA GLY A 289 0.47 29.40 -7.74
C GLY A 289 1.48 28.35 -8.24
N LEU A 290 1.27 27.10 -7.86
CA LEU A 290 2.06 25.98 -8.37
C LEU A 290 1.84 25.75 -9.86
N VAL A 291 0.59 25.80 -10.32
CA VAL A 291 0.25 25.64 -11.75
C VAL A 291 0.99 26.66 -12.62
N PHE A 292 0.91 27.95 -12.30
CA PHE A 292 1.55 28.99 -13.11
C PHE A 292 3.07 28.91 -13.05
N LYS A 293 3.63 28.45 -11.93
CA LYS A 293 5.05 28.13 -11.83
C LYS A 293 5.43 26.99 -12.77
N CYS A 294 4.70 25.87 -12.74
CA CYS A 294 4.96 24.72 -13.61
C CYS A 294 4.84 25.06 -15.10
N ILE A 295 3.79 25.78 -15.52
CA ILE A 295 3.59 26.17 -16.93
C ILE A 295 4.69 27.12 -17.41
N SER A 296 5.16 28.00 -16.54
CA SER A 296 6.23 28.97 -16.84
C SER A 296 7.61 28.32 -16.91
N GLU A 297 7.79 27.17 -16.26
CA GLU A 297 9.07 26.46 -16.22
C GLU A 297 9.50 26.04 -17.63
N LYS A 298 10.79 26.17 -17.94
CA LYS A 298 11.30 25.67 -19.22
C LYS A 298 11.32 24.16 -19.13
N SER A 299 10.52 23.48 -19.95
CA SER A 299 10.54 22.02 -20.08
C SER A 299 11.99 21.57 -20.31
N ALA A 300 12.62 21.00 -19.28
CA ALA A 300 14.01 20.55 -19.34
C ALA A 300 14.14 19.28 -20.20
N THR A 301 13.03 18.59 -20.44
CA THR A 301 12.95 17.31 -21.13
C THR A 301 11.90 17.35 -22.25
N PHE A 302 12.16 16.62 -23.34
CA PHE A 302 11.24 16.45 -24.47
C PHE A 302 10.04 15.53 -24.16
N THR A 303 9.97 14.98 -22.95
CA THR A 303 9.06 13.88 -22.55
C THR A 303 7.72 14.33 -22.01
N ASP A 304 7.52 15.61 -21.69
CA ASP A 304 6.29 16.11 -21.06
C ASP A 304 5.10 16.26 -22.04
N ALA A 305 5.31 15.98 -23.33
CA ALA A 305 4.27 15.92 -24.36
C ALA A 305 3.22 17.04 -24.27
N ILE A 306 3.67 18.28 -24.01
CA ILE A 306 2.84 19.42 -23.59
C ILE A 306 1.59 19.58 -24.48
N ASP A 307 1.79 19.49 -25.80
CA ASP A 307 0.74 19.67 -26.81
C ASP A 307 -0.37 18.59 -26.74
N THR A 308 -0.07 17.42 -26.19
CA THR A 308 -1.02 16.32 -26.00
C THR A 308 -1.94 16.57 -24.81
N TYR A 309 -1.41 17.20 -23.76
CA TYR A 309 -2.10 17.35 -22.49
C TYR A 309 -3.04 18.56 -22.41
N TYR A 310 -3.01 19.50 -23.36
CA TYR A 310 -4.02 20.59 -23.40
C TYR A 310 -5.46 20.07 -23.41
N SER A 311 -5.68 18.95 -24.10
CA SER A 311 -7.00 18.30 -24.16
C SER A 311 -7.46 17.68 -22.83
N CYS A 312 -6.58 17.66 -21.81
CA CYS A 312 -6.84 17.17 -20.46
C CYS A 312 -7.07 18.31 -19.46
N ILE A 313 -7.03 19.57 -19.89
CA ILE A 313 -7.30 20.74 -19.05
C ILE A 313 -8.77 21.10 -19.17
N TRP A 314 -9.48 21.19 -18.04
CA TRP A 314 -10.87 21.66 -17.97
C TRP A 314 -11.01 23.02 -17.28
N ASP A 315 -10.00 23.47 -16.55
CA ASP A 315 -10.01 24.80 -15.95
C ASP A 315 -9.70 25.88 -16.99
N VAL A 316 -10.64 26.80 -17.17
CA VAL A 316 -10.55 27.88 -18.17
C VAL A 316 -9.44 28.87 -17.81
N THR A 317 -9.22 29.17 -16.53
CA THR A 317 -8.16 30.08 -16.07
C THR A 317 -6.78 29.55 -16.44
N ILE A 318 -6.56 28.23 -16.31
CA ILE A 318 -5.32 27.57 -16.73
C ILE A 318 -5.14 27.70 -18.25
N LEU A 319 -6.18 27.43 -19.04
CA LEU A 319 -6.12 27.56 -20.51
C LEU A 319 -5.81 28.99 -20.94
N GLU A 320 -6.45 30.00 -20.34
CA GLU A 320 -6.19 31.42 -20.59
C GLU A 320 -4.73 31.80 -20.30
N PHE A 321 -4.19 31.33 -19.18
CA PHE A 321 -2.79 31.57 -18.83
C PHE A 321 -1.84 30.98 -19.87
N ILE A 322 -2.09 29.74 -20.32
CA ILE A 322 -1.30 29.06 -21.35
C ILE A 322 -1.37 29.83 -22.69
N ILE A 323 -2.56 30.29 -23.11
CA ILE A 323 -2.75 31.10 -24.32
C ILE A 323 -1.90 32.38 -24.25
N ASN A 324 -1.94 33.08 -23.12
CA ASN A 324 -1.16 34.29 -22.90
C ASN A 324 0.35 34.01 -22.93
N LEU A 325 0.80 32.88 -22.37
CA LEU A 325 2.19 32.48 -22.40
C LEU A 325 2.68 32.20 -23.83
N HIS A 326 1.94 31.42 -24.62
CA HIS A 326 2.29 31.18 -26.02
C HIS A 326 2.27 32.45 -26.86
N ALA A 327 1.33 33.37 -26.60
CA ALA A 327 1.31 34.68 -27.25
C ALA A 327 2.59 35.48 -26.96
N LYS A 328 3.04 35.51 -25.70
CA LYS A 328 4.30 36.18 -25.30
C LYS A 328 5.54 35.53 -25.91
N LYS A 329 5.52 34.21 -26.12
CA LYS A 329 6.61 33.45 -26.75
C LYS A 329 6.56 33.46 -28.29
N ASN A 330 5.58 34.11 -28.90
CA ASN A 330 5.30 34.07 -30.35
C ASN A 330 5.04 32.65 -30.90
N GLU A 331 4.53 31.74 -30.06
CA GLU A 331 4.20 30.36 -30.43
C GLU A 331 2.76 30.27 -30.97
N HIS A 332 2.52 30.86 -32.16
CA HIS A 332 1.18 31.02 -32.72
C HIS A 332 0.40 29.71 -32.91
N THR A 333 1.05 28.63 -33.38
CA THR A 333 0.37 27.34 -33.61
C THR A 333 -0.17 26.75 -32.31
N ARG A 334 0.64 26.75 -31.25
CA ARG A 334 0.23 26.26 -29.92
C ARG A 334 -0.85 27.13 -29.32
N LYS A 335 -0.72 28.46 -29.45
CA LYS A 335 -1.78 29.39 -29.02
C LYS A 335 -3.13 29.04 -29.66
N LEU A 336 -3.18 28.84 -30.99
CA LEU A 336 -4.42 28.50 -31.70
C LEU A 336 -4.96 27.12 -31.28
N GLN A 337 -4.07 26.15 -31.03
CA GLN A 337 -4.45 24.84 -30.51
C GLN A 337 -5.10 24.92 -29.13
N VAL A 338 -4.59 25.73 -28.22
CA VAL A 338 -5.18 25.89 -26.88
C VAL A 338 -6.51 26.64 -26.95
N ILE A 339 -6.62 27.66 -27.82
CA ILE A 339 -7.89 28.35 -28.09
C ILE A 339 -8.96 27.38 -28.56
N SER A 340 -8.63 26.41 -29.42
CA SER A 340 -9.62 25.43 -29.91
C SER A 340 -10.11 24.48 -28.83
N TYR A 341 -9.30 24.18 -27.81
CA TYR A 341 -9.76 23.43 -26.62
C TYR A 341 -10.63 24.28 -25.71
N MET A 342 -10.24 25.54 -25.46
CA MET A 342 -11.02 26.46 -24.63
C MET A 342 -12.39 26.79 -25.22
N SER A 343 -12.53 26.75 -26.56
CA SER A 343 -13.80 27.01 -27.25
C SER A 343 -14.75 25.81 -27.31
N GLN A 344 -14.38 24.67 -26.73
CA GLN A 344 -15.26 23.50 -26.66
C GLN A 344 -16.49 23.79 -25.81
N LEU A 345 -17.68 23.43 -26.31
CA LEU A 345 -18.97 23.74 -25.66
C LEU A 345 -19.07 23.21 -24.22
N GLU A 346 -18.43 22.07 -23.93
CA GLU A 346 -18.42 21.45 -22.61
C GLU A 346 -17.66 22.26 -21.54
N LEU A 347 -16.78 23.19 -21.95
CA LEU A 347 -16.06 24.11 -21.05
C LEU A 347 -16.71 25.48 -20.89
N ASN A 348 -17.90 25.68 -21.46
CA ASN A 348 -18.60 26.95 -21.31
C ASN A 348 -18.89 27.22 -19.82
N ALA A 349 -18.44 28.38 -19.33
CA ALA A 349 -18.61 28.78 -17.92
C ALA A 349 -20.09 28.82 -17.49
N ASN A 350 -21.00 29.03 -18.44
CA ASN A 350 -22.45 29.06 -18.22
C ASN A 350 -23.10 27.66 -18.20
N ASN A 351 -22.35 26.59 -18.44
CA ASN A 351 -22.87 25.23 -18.29
C ASN A 351 -23.28 24.97 -16.83
N ASN A 352 -24.24 24.06 -16.65
CA ASN A 352 -24.58 23.59 -15.32
C ASN A 352 -23.44 22.75 -14.72
N GLU A 353 -23.50 22.51 -13.40
CA GLU A 353 -22.46 21.78 -12.68
C GLU A 353 -22.35 20.31 -13.09
N GLU A 354 -23.43 19.72 -13.62
CA GLU A 354 -23.42 18.34 -14.13
C GLU A 354 -22.56 18.21 -15.38
N ILE A 355 -22.76 19.10 -16.37
CA ILE A 355 -21.96 19.12 -17.60
C ILE A 355 -20.49 19.43 -17.27
N LYS A 356 -20.23 20.39 -16.38
CA LYS A 356 -18.84 20.70 -15.96
C LYS A 356 -18.17 19.50 -15.29
N ARG A 357 -18.89 18.80 -14.41
CA ARG A 357 -18.39 17.59 -13.74
C ARG A 357 -18.11 16.48 -14.74
N GLU A 358 -19.00 16.25 -15.70
CA GLU A 358 -18.82 15.23 -16.71
C GLU A 358 -17.66 15.54 -17.65
N ALA A 359 -17.53 16.80 -18.07
CA ALA A 359 -16.40 17.28 -18.87
C ALA A 359 -15.06 17.12 -18.12
N ALA A 360 -15.03 17.42 -16.82
CA ALA A 360 -13.86 17.20 -15.99
C ALA A 360 -13.54 15.69 -15.86
N ASN A 361 -14.53 14.85 -15.59
CA ASN A 361 -14.36 13.40 -15.47
C ASN A 361 -13.80 12.77 -16.75
N ASN A 362 -14.33 13.14 -17.92
CA ASN A 362 -13.85 12.65 -19.21
C ASN A 362 -12.39 13.04 -19.46
N ARG A 363 -12.00 14.27 -19.12
CA ARG A 363 -10.61 14.73 -19.21
C ARG A 363 -9.69 14.06 -18.20
N LYS A 364 -10.14 13.83 -16.96
CA LYS A 364 -9.40 13.04 -15.95
C LYS A 364 -9.10 11.64 -16.48
N MET A 365 -10.09 10.97 -17.08
CA MET A 365 -9.93 9.62 -17.61
C MET A 365 -8.99 9.59 -18.82
N LYS A 366 -9.09 10.60 -19.70
CA LYS A 366 -8.17 10.76 -20.83
C LYS A 366 -6.73 10.94 -20.36
N PHE A 367 -6.52 11.78 -19.36
CA PHE A 367 -5.20 12.01 -18.76
C PHE A 367 -4.64 10.73 -18.14
N LEU A 368 -5.44 10.02 -17.35
CA LEU A 368 -5.00 8.79 -16.70
C LEU A 368 -4.61 7.70 -17.72
N ARG A 369 -5.35 7.57 -18.82
CA ARG A 369 -4.98 6.66 -19.93
C ARG A 369 -3.66 7.07 -20.59
N ALA A 370 -3.42 8.36 -20.76
CA ALA A 370 -2.16 8.87 -21.31
C ALA A 370 -0.98 8.58 -20.38
N LEU A 371 -1.13 8.80 -19.06
CA LEU A 371 -0.14 8.42 -18.07
C LEU A 371 0.11 6.91 -18.07
N ALA A 372 -0.94 6.08 -18.12
CA ALA A 372 -0.79 4.63 -18.18
C ALA A 372 0.01 4.20 -19.42
N LYS A 373 -0.27 4.80 -20.58
CA LYS A 373 0.50 4.57 -21.80
C LYS A 373 1.98 4.93 -21.63
N GLN A 374 2.28 6.01 -20.91
CA GLN A 374 3.64 6.48 -20.67
C GLN A 374 4.41 5.60 -19.69
N TYR A 375 3.82 5.28 -18.53
CA TYR A 375 4.53 4.65 -17.41
C TYR A 375 4.38 3.11 -17.35
N MET A 376 3.36 2.54 -17.98
CA MET A 376 3.08 1.10 -17.88
C MET A 376 3.47 0.30 -19.12
N LEU A 377 3.53 0.93 -20.31
CA LEU A 377 3.83 0.23 -21.57
C LEU A 377 5.32 0.25 -21.98
N GLN A 378 6.19 0.92 -21.23
CA GLN A 378 7.63 0.97 -21.55
C GLN A 378 8.39 -0.34 -21.23
N GLU A 379 7.72 -1.37 -20.70
CA GLU A 379 8.30 -2.69 -20.38
C GLU A 379 7.50 -3.86 -20.99
N MET A 380 6.91 -3.67 -22.19
CA MET A 380 6.40 -4.78 -23.00
C MET A 380 7.34 -5.12 -24.16
#